data_AF-A0A0D2GAM6-F1
#
_entry.id   AF-A0A0D2GAM6-F1
#
_cell.length_a   1.000
_cell.length_b   1.000
_cell.length_c   1.000
_cell.angle_alpha   90.00
_cell.angle_beta   90.00
_cell.angle_gamma   90.00
#
_symmetry.space_group_name_H-M   'P 1'
#
loop_
_entity.id
_entity.type
_entity.pdbx_description
1 polymer ?
#
loop_
_entity_poly.entity_id
_entity_poly.type
_entity_poly.pdbx_seq_one_letter_code
_entity_poly.pdbx_strand_id
1 'polypeptide(L)'
;MMEVGSTLHPHPLPDSHHRKIELQSAQDLTYLQSNLIASARQKLDLHFPPSAAQQQPRKAHPATVISLDGVKPVVQALQPAQQVPSNCNVDEIEEQEDPMRASVRAYVDAFISRIYTSASHSITVNGLDVTSLPPTTLSTKHPTPFLATDTPGSSRPKEEKEGVDFSYEAHDTRLQTKVADLYAELESLTVQVGQLRRLAPKQGAEVLGQLSNEIMREEDEEFEREIAKLKHEVAENDGTGALPLNPLPDGWFQDRRAMYERGTNELAALAGLAGPREDASASTGNGPSLTETVGRVQRARTVAMEFE
;
A
#
# COMPACT_ATOMS: atom_id res chain seq x y z
N MET A 1 -48.46 -23.20 12.68
CA MET A 1 -47.64 -22.67 11.56
C MET A 1 -47.79 -21.16 11.62
N MET A 2 -46.78 -20.48 12.19
CA MET A 2 -45.80 -19.63 11.46
C MET A 2 -46.49 -18.32 10.99
N GLU A 3 -46.11 -17.10 11.38
CA GLU A 3 -44.81 -16.58 11.80
C GLU A 3 -44.98 -15.42 12.79
N VAL A 4 -44.09 -15.36 13.80
CA VAL A 4 -43.86 -14.16 14.60
C VAL A 4 -42.82 -13.34 13.86
N GLY A 5 -43.27 -12.34 13.10
CA GLY A 5 -42.39 -11.39 12.44
C GLY A 5 -41.73 -10.49 13.47
N SER A 6 -40.55 -10.88 13.94
CA SER A 6 -39.64 -10.03 14.70
C SER A 6 -39.42 -8.74 13.91
N THR A 7 -39.91 -7.63 14.44
CA THR A 7 -39.66 -6.28 13.92
C THR A 7 -38.16 -6.04 13.91
N LEU A 8 -37.55 -6.24 12.74
CA LEU A 8 -36.21 -5.79 12.39
C LEU A 8 -36.14 -4.29 12.67
N HIS A 9 -35.55 -3.92 13.80
CA HIS A 9 -35.13 -2.54 14.00
C HIS A 9 -34.12 -2.22 12.89
N PRO A 10 -34.35 -1.15 12.09
CA PRO A 10 -33.36 -0.72 11.11
C PRO A 10 -32.07 -0.42 11.86
N HIS A 11 -30.96 -0.96 11.34
CA HIS A 11 -29.62 -0.63 11.80
C HIS A 11 -29.51 0.89 11.94
N PRO A 12 -28.98 1.41 13.08
CA PRO A 12 -28.75 2.83 13.21
C PRO A 12 -27.82 3.26 12.08
N LEU A 13 -28.36 4.05 11.15
CA LEU A 13 -27.56 4.75 10.15
C LEU A 13 -26.43 5.46 10.91
N PRO A 14 -25.16 5.35 10.46
CA PRO A 14 -24.07 6.05 11.11
C PRO A 14 -24.44 7.54 11.14
N ASP A 15 -24.43 8.10 12.34
CA ASP A 15 -24.80 9.49 12.57
C ASP A 15 -23.89 10.38 11.69
N SER A 16 -24.45 10.85 10.57
CA SER A 16 -23.72 11.48 9.45
C SER A 16 -23.05 12.81 9.84
N HIS A 17 -23.31 13.29 11.06
CA HIS A 17 -22.92 14.62 11.53
C HIS A 17 -21.71 14.63 12.47
N HIS A 18 -21.14 13.47 12.85
CA HIS A 18 -20.01 13.42 13.78
C HIS A 18 -18.84 12.58 13.27
N ARG A 19 -17.65 13.22 13.23
CA ARG A 19 -16.38 12.55 12.90
C ARG A 19 -16.02 11.56 13.99
N LYS A 20 -15.88 10.28 13.63
CA LYS A 20 -15.31 9.25 14.51
C LYS A 20 -13.79 9.44 14.67
N ILE A 21 -13.26 9.11 15.83
CA ILE A 21 -11.83 9.17 16.15
C ILE A 21 -11.16 7.92 15.59
N GLU A 22 -10.25 8.08 14.65
CA GLU A 22 -9.49 6.97 14.07
C GLU A 22 -8.20 6.73 14.87
N LEU A 23 -7.98 5.47 15.25
CA LEU A 23 -6.73 4.98 15.84
C LEU A 23 -5.94 4.19 14.80
N GLN A 24 -4.60 4.28 14.88
CA GLN A 24 -3.70 3.58 13.98
C GLN A 24 -3.68 2.08 14.27
N SER A 25 -3.83 1.71 15.55
CA SER A 25 -3.82 0.32 15.97
C SER A 25 -4.78 0.06 17.15
N ALA A 26 -5.16 -1.21 17.34
CA ALA A 26 -5.90 -1.61 18.54
C ALA A 26 -5.04 -1.49 19.82
N GLN A 27 -3.71 -1.50 19.68
CA GLN A 27 -2.79 -1.34 20.80
C GLN A 27 -2.85 0.07 21.40
N ASP A 28 -3.14 1.08 20.58
CA ASP A 28 -3.27 2.47 21.03
C ASP A 28 -4.42 2.61 22.03
N LEU A 29 -5.53 1.91 21.79
CA LEU A 29 -6.69 1.91 22.68
C LEU A 29 -6.32 1.28 24.03
N THR A 30 -5.68 0.13 24.00
CA THR A 30 -5.18 -0.57 25.20
C THR A 30 -4.20 0.30 25.97
N TYR A 31 -3.30 1.00 25.29
CA TYR A 31 -2.34 1.92 25.90
C TYR A 31 -3.02 3.11 26.59
N LEU A 32 -4.03 3.71 25.96
CA LEU A 32 -4.83 4.76 26.57
C LEU A 32 -5.54 4.26 27.83
N GLN A 33 -6.10 3.05 27.77
CA GLN A 33 -6.75 2.41 28.91
C GLN A 33 -5.78 2.12 30.06
N SER A 34 -4.62 1.54 29.77
CA SER A 34 -3.61 1.25 30.79
C SER A 34 -3.09 2.53 31.44
N ASN A 35 -2.84 3.57 30.67
CA ASN A 35 -2.35 4.85 31.19
C ASN A 35 -3.38 5.55 32.07
N LEU A 36 -4.67 5.51 31.69
CA LEU A 36 -5.73 6.08 32.50
C LEU A 36 -5.85 5.34 33.84
N ILE A 37 -5.84 4.01 33.81
CA ILE A 37 -5.92 3.18 35.02
C ILE A 37 -4.70 3.42 35.92
N ALA A 38 -3.49 3.43 35.34
CA ALA A 38 -2.26 3.68 36.07
C ALA A 38 -2.26 5.08 36.73
N SER A 39 -2.65 6.11 35.98
CA SER A 39 -2.76 7.49 36.48
C SER A 39 -3.82 7.61 37.58
N ALA A 40 -4.96 6.93 37.43
CA ALA A 40 -6.00 6.90 38.44
C ALA A 40 -5.51 6.22 39.73
N ARG A 41 -4.80 5.10 39.62
CA ARG A 41 -4.18 4.42 40.76
C ARG A 41 -3.15 5.30 41.47
N GLN A 42 -2.24 5.93 40.72
CA GLN A 42 -1.26 6.84 41.30
C GLN A 42 -1.93 7.97 42.09
N LYS A 43 -3.02 8.55 41.56
CA LYS A 43 -3.80 9.56 42.29
C LYS A 43 -4.50 8.98 43.53
N LEU A 44 -5.04 7.77 43.45
CA LEU A 44 -5.61 7.09 44.61
C LEU A 44 -4.55 6.85 45.68
N ASP A 45 -3.34 6.44 45.30
CA ASP A 45 -2.24 6.15 46.23
C ASP A 45 -1.73 7.43 46.91
N LEU A 46 -1.74 8.58 46.22
CA LEU A 46 -1.37 9.86 46.81
C LEU A 46 -2.36 10.33 47.88
N HIS A 47 -3.66 10.04 47.70
CA HIS A 47 -4.72 10.51 48.61
C HIS A 47 -5.16 9.47 49.64
N PHE A 48 -4.96 8.19 49.34
CA PHE A 48 -5.24 7.04 50.19
C PHE A 48 -4.04 6.07 50.12
N PRO A 49 -2.93 6.41 50.81
CA PRO A 49 -1.73 5.60 50.75
C PRO A 49 -2.01 4.21 51.32
N PRO A 50 -1.43 3.14 50.75
CA PRO A 50 -1.68 1.76 51.20
C PRO A 50 -1.30 1.55 52.68
N SER A 51 -0.37 2.35 53.21
CA SER A 51 0.01 2.33 54.63
C SER A 51 -1.06 2.88 55.59
N ALA A 52 -2.07 3.62 55.09
CA ALA A 52 -3.16 4.14 55.93
C ALA A 52 -4.14 3.02 56.38
N ALA A 53 -4.15 1.89 55.68
CA ALA A 53 -4.94 0.70 56.02
C ALA A 53 -4.64 0.16 57.45
N GLN A 54 -3.47 0.49 58.01
CA GLN A 54 -2.97 -0.11 59.24
C GLN A 54 -3.35 0.63 60.53
N GLN A 55 -4.19 1.68 60.47
CA GLN A 55 -4.62 2.45 61.65
C GLN A 55 -6.02 2.08 62.18
N GLN A 56 -6.55 0.89 61.90
CA GLN A 56 -7.53 0.33 62.83
C GLN A 56 -6.78 -0.03 64.12
N PRO A 57 -7.18 0.51 65.29
CA PRO A 57 -6.44 0.28 66.52
C PRO A 57 -6.45 -1.21 66.79
N ARG A 58 -5.26 -1.85 66.75
CA ARG A 58 -5.05 -3.16 67.36
C ARG A 58 -5.69 -3.08 68.74
N LYS A 59 -6.78 -3.84 68.95
CA LYS A 59 -7.53 -4.00 70.21
C LYS A 59 -6.76 -3.39 71.38
N ALA A 60 -6.98 -2.09 71.63
CA ALA A 60 -6.33 -1.42 72.74
C ALA A 60 -6.75 -2.20 73.98
N HIS A 61 -5.79 -2.83 74.66
CA HIS A 61 -6.07 -3.50 75.91
C HIS A 61 -6.69 -2.43 76.82
N PRO A 62 -7.87 -2.67 77.43
CA PRO A 62 -8.48 -1.66 78.29
C PRO A 62 -7.49 -1.28 79.37
N ALA A 63 -7.27 0.02 79.52
CA ALA A 63 -6.31 0.61 80.44
C ALA A 63 -6.33 -0.13 81.79
N THR A 64 -5.26 -0.87 82.07
CA THR A 64 -5.12 -1.56 83.34
C THR A 64 -4.98 -0.49 84.41
N VAL A 65 -5.89 -0.51 85.38
CA VAL A 65 -5.91 0.36 86.55
C VAL A 65 -4.56 0.24 87.25
N ILE A 66 -3.79 1.33 87.26
CA ILE A 66 -2.57 1.46 88.05
C ILE A 66 -3.02 1.66 89.48
N SER A 67 -2.91 0.62 90.32
CA SER A 67 -3.05 0.78 91.77
C SER A 67 -1.91 1.67 92.26
N LEU A 68 -2.26 2.88 92.70
CA LEU A 68 -1.42 3.71 93.56
C LEU A 68 -1.33 3.02 94.92
N ASP A 69 -0.28 2.26 95.16
CA ASP A 69 0.31 2.19 96.50
C ASP A 69 1.82 1.94 96.40
N GLY A 70 2.57 2.73 97.15
CA GLY A 70 4.02 2.79 97.08
C GLY A 70 4.67 1.57 97.72
N VAL A 71 5.86 1.21 97.22
CA VAL A 71 7.08 0.80 97.95
C VAL A 71 8.02 0.06 96.98
N LYS A 72 9.20 0.63 96.74
CA LYS A 72 10.39 -0.04 96.16
C LYS A 72 11.17 -0.71 97.30
N PRO A 73 11.95 -1.78 97.07
CA PRO A 73 13.34 -1.61 96.61
C PRO A 73 13.71 -2.58 95.45
N VAL A 74 14.42 -2.12 94.42
CA VAL A 74 15.89 -2.21 94.24
C VAL A 74 16.40 -3.66 94.29
N VAL A 75 16.84 -4.22 93.15
CA VAL A 75 18.20 -4.74 92.90
C VAL A 75 18.50 -4.81 91.37
N GLN A 76 19.58 -4.14 90.96
CA GLN A 76 20.53 -4.32 89.82
C GLN A 76 19.99 -4.65 88.40
N ALA A 77 20.19 -3.83 87.36
CA ALA A 77 21.41 -3.27 86.75
C ALA A 77 22.21 -4.25 85.86
N LEU A 78 22.24 -3.89 84.56
CA LEU A 78 23.14 -4.27 83.45
C LEU A 78 22.94 -5.61 82.69
N GLN A 79 22.34 -5.42 81.50
CA GLN A 79 22.51 -6.14 80.23
C GLN A 79 24.00 -6.24 79.79
N PRO A 80 24.43 -7.17 78.90
CA PRO A 80 23.94 -7.17 77.50
C PRO A 80 23.84 -8.49 76.72
N ALA A 81 23.07 -8.38 75.64
CA ALA A 81 23.19 -9.10 74.38
C ALA A 81 23.10 -10.64 74.42
N GLN A 82 21.88 -11.16 74.27
CA GLN A 82 21.67 -12.40 73.55
C GLN A 82 20.72 -12.16 72.39
N GLN A 83 21.28 -12.38 71.21
CA GLN A 83 20.62 -12.51 69.93
C GLN A 83 19.48 -13.51 70.07
N VAL A 84 18.27 -13.06 69.78
CA VAL A 84 17.14 -13.94 69.47
C VAL A 84 16.80 -13.65 68.01
N PRO A 85 16.81 -14.64 67.12
CA PRO A 85 16.54 -14.39 65.72
C PRO A 85 15.12 -13.87 65.58
N SER A 86 15.00 -12.69 64.98
CA SER A 86 13.76 -12.19 64.42
C SER A 86 13.33 -13.14 63.31
N ASN A 87 12.65 -14.23 63.66
CA ASN A 87 11.72 -14.89 62.75
C ASN A 87 10.54 -13.93 62.55
N CYS A 88 10.71 -12.95 61.67
CA CYS A 88 9.58 -12.34 60.99
C CYS A 88 9.05 -13.40 60.03
N ASN A 89 8.16 -14.26 60.53
CA ASN A 89 7.24 -14.97 59.67
C ASN A 89 6.60 -13.91 58.78
N VAL A 90 6.81 -14.06 57.48
CA VAL A 90 6.04 -13.43 56.42
C VAL A 90 4.66 -14.08 56.47
N ASP A 91 3.94 -13.81 57.55
CA ASP A 91 2.52 -14.13 57.65
C ASP A 91 1.84 -13.10 56.76
N GLU A 92 1.29 -13.62 55.66
CA GLU A 92 0.30 -13.04 54.76
C GLU A 92 -0.36 -11.81 55.38
N ILE A 93 0.18 -10.63 55.05
CA ILE A 93 -0.58 -9.40 55.15
C ILE A 93 -1.60 -9.54 54.03
N GLU A 94 -2.74 -10.17 54.32
CA GLU A 94 -3.98 -9.77 53.68
C GLU A 94 -4.07 -8.27 53.93
N GLU A 95 -3.59 -7.48 52.97
CA GLU A 95 -3.71 -6.03 52.97
C GLU A 95 -5.20 -5.75 53.00
N GLN A 96 -5.73 -5.63 54.22
CA GLN A 96 -7.10 -5.22 54.47
C GLN A 96 -7.16 -3.75 54.02
N GLU A 97 -7.31 -3.56 52.71
CA GLU A 97 -7.37 -2.26 52.06
C GLU A 97 -8.40 -1.38 52.80
N ASP A 98 -8.07 -0.10 53.00
CA ASP A 98 -8.99 0.86 53.62
C ASP A 98 -10.37 0.76 52.91
N PRO A 99 -11.48 0.51 53.62
CA PRO A 99 -12.80 0.36 53.02
C PRO A 99 -13.19 1.57 52.16
N MET A 100 -12.75 2.77 52.53
CA MET A 100 -12.97 3.98 51.73
C MET A 100 -12.17 3.96 50.43
N ARG A 101 -10.89 3.55 50.48
CA ARG A 101 -10.04 3.40 49.29
C ARG A 101 -10.63 2.38 48.33
N ALA A 102 -11.05 1.23 48.83
CA ALA A 102 -11.67 0.17 48.03
C ALA A 102 -12.98 0.64 47.36
N SER A 103 -13.82 1.39 48.09
CA SER A 103 -15.06 1.95 47.54
C SER A 103 -14.80 2.99 46.44
N VAL A 104 -13.87 3.91 46.66
CA VAL A 104 -13.50 4.92 45.65
C VAL A 104 -12.88 4.25 44.43
N ARG A 105 -12.00 3.26 44.62
CA ARG A 105 -11.43 2.48 43.53
C ARG A 105 -12.51 1.82 42.69
N ALA A 106 -13.46 1.13 43.31
CA ALA A 106 -14.57 0.50 42.61
C ALA A 106 -15.42 1.52 41.82
N TYR A 107 -15.65 2.70 42.38
CA TYR A 107 -16.36 3.78 41.68
C TYR A 107 -15.59 4.29 40.47
N VAL A 108 -14.27 4.50 40.61
CA VAL A 108 -13.39 4.93 39.52
C VAL A 108 -13.34 3.88 38.42
N ASP A 109 -13.17 2.60 38.77
CA ASP A 109 -13.14 1.50 37.79
C ASP A 109 -14.48 1.38 37.02
N ALA A 110 -15.61 1.53 37.72
CA ALA A 110 -16.93 1.58 37.09
C ALA A 110 -17.10 2.80 36.17
N PHE A 111 -16.61 3.97 36.59
CA PHE A 111 -16.63 5.19 35.80
C PHE A 111 -15.79 5.08 34.52
N ILE A 112 -14.57 4.55 34.64
CA ILE A 112 -13.67 4.27 33.52
C ILE A 112 -14.37 3.31 32.53
N SER A 113 -14.95 2.23 33.04
CA SER A 113 -15.70 1.27 32.21
C SER A 113 -16.84 1.93 31.45
N ARG A 114 -17.59 2.83 32.10
CA ARG A 114 -18.68 3.60 31.46
C ARG A 114 -18.17 4.55 30.38
N ILE A 115 -17.05 5.24 30.61
CA ILE A 115 -16.43 6.12 29.61
C ILE A 115 -16.00 5.30 28.40
N TYR A 116 -15.27 4.21 28.59
CA TYR A 116 -14.80 3.38 27.47
C TYR A 116 -15.97 2.77 26.69
N THR A 117 -17.00 2.30 27.40
CA THR A 117 -18.23 1.82 26.74
C THR A 117 -18.89 2.93 25.94
N SER A 118 -18.98 4.16 26.48
CA SER A 118 -19.58 5.28 25.73
C SER A 118 -18.71 5.71 24.55
N ALA A 119 -17.39 5.76 24.73
CA ALA A 119 -16.43 6.22 23.74
C ALA A 119 -16.18 5.18 22.63
N SER A 120 -16.35 3.89 22.90
CA SER A 120 -16.16 2.84 21.88
C SER A 120 -17.08 3.00 20.67
N HIS A 121 -18.24 3.65 20.86
CA HIS A 121 -19.20 3.95 19.78
C HIS A 121 -18.72 5.08 18.84
N SER A 122 -17.75 5.89 19.27
CA SER A 122 -17.21 7.03 18.51
C SER A 122 -15.75 6.86 18.09
N ILE A 123 -15.17 5.66 18.27
CA ILE A 123 -13.79 5.33 17.93
C ILE A 123 -13.76 4.21 16.88
N THR A 124 -12.90 4.37 15.88
CA THR A 124 -12.61 3.38 14.84
C THR A 124 -11.13 3.02 14.84
N VAL A 125 -10.80 1.78 14.46
CA VAL A 125 -9.43 1.33 14.21
C VAL A 125 -9.36 0.92 12.75
N ASN A 126 -8.58 1.63 11.94
CA ASN A 126 -8.44 1.37 10.50
C ASN A 126 -9.79 1.19 9.77
N GLY A 127 -10.78 2.04 10.11
CA GLY A 127 -12.13 2.01 9.52
C GLY A 127 -13.10 0.97 10.10
N LEU A 128 -12.67 0.12 11.04
CA LEU A 128 -13.55 -0.80 11.77
C LEU A 128 -13.96 -0.20 13.12
N ASP A 129 -15.24 -0.32 13.47
CA ASP A 129 -15.73 0.11 14.80
C ASP A 129 -15.10 -0.75 15.91
N VAL A 130 -14.67 -0.12 17.00
CA VAL A 130 -14.05 -0.83 18.13
C VAL A 130 -14.96 -1.91 18.71
N THR A 131 -16.28 -1.70 18.70
CA THR A 131 -17.28 -2.66 19.20
C THR A 131 -17.38 -3.93 18.35
N SER A 132 -16.95 -3.91 17.09
CA SER A 132 -16.96 -5.10 16.21
C SER A 132 -15.67 -5.93 16.31
N LEU A 133 -14.63 -5.41 16.96
CA LEU A 133 -13.40 -6.15 17.21
C LEU A 133 -13.62 -7.21 18.29
N PRO A 134 -13.06 -8.42 18.14
CA PRO A 134 -13.22 -9.48 19.13
C PRO A 134 -12.72 -9.01 20.51
N PRO A 135 -13.41 -9.37 21.61
CA PRO A 135 -13.11 -8.89 22.97
C PRO A 135 -11.70 -9.25 23.46
N THR A 136 -11.00 -10.15 22.76
CA THR A 136 -9.64 -10.58 23.07
C THR A 136 -8.60 -9.46 22.94
N THR A 137 -8.86 -8.40 22.17
CA THR A 137 -7.92 -7.24 22.07
C THR A 137 -8.21 -6.14 23.10
N LEU A 138 -9.36 -6.18 23.78
CA LEU A 138 -9.83 -5.12 24.70
C LEU A 138 -9.97 -5.62 26.15
N SER A 139 -10.01 -6.94 26.35
CA SER A 139 -10.08 -7.56 27.67
C SER A 139 -8.70 -7.55 28.32
N THR A 140 -8.35 -6.39 28.89
CA THR A 140 -7.34 -6.32 29.93
C THR A 140 -7.89 -7.07 31.15
N LYS A 141 -7.66 -8.39 31.22
CA LYS A 141 -7.54 -9.03 32.53
C LYS A 141 -6.43 -8.26 33.25
N HIS A 142 -6.77 -7.70 34.40
CA HIS A 142 -5.90 -6.95 35.31
C HIS A 142 -4.39 -7.14 35.04
N PRO A 143 -3.63 -6.08 34.74
CA PRO A 143 -2.21 -6.12 35.04
C PRO A 143 -2.14 -6.24 36.56
N THR A 144 -1.73 -7.42 37.03
CA THR A 144 -1.22 -7.60 38.38
C THR A 144 -0.21 -6.47 38.62
N PRO A 145 -0.20 -5.85 39.82
CA PRO A 145 0.83 -4.89 40.14
C PRO A 145 2.17 -5.61 39.92
N PHE A 146 3.01 -5.05 39.06
CA PHE A 146 4.40 -5.43 38.98
C PHE A 146 5.00 -4.99 40.32
N LEU A 147 4.89 -5.85 41.35
CA LEU A 147 5.79 -5.77 42.47
C LEU A 147 7.17 -5.89 41.85
N ALA A 148 7.97 -4.83 42.01
CA ALA A 148 9.40 -4.92 41.94
C ALA A 148 9.82 -5.97 42.99
N THR A 149 9.77 -7.24 42.60
CA THR A 149 10.48 -8.29 43.30
C THR A 149 11.94 -8.01 42.98
N ASP A 150 12.59 -7.35 43.93
CA ASP A 150 14.03 -7.42 44.11
C ASP A 150 14.41 -8.90 44.03
N THR A 151 14.80 -9.33 42.83
CA THR A 151 15.44 -10.61 42.61
C THR A 151 16.93 -10.32 42.76
N PRO A 152 17.56 -10.77 43.87
CA PRO A 152 18.99 -10.56 44.06
C PRO A 152 19.72 -11.52 43.12
N GLY A 153 20.12 -11.05 41.93
CA GLY A 153 20.97 -11.90 41.08
C GLY A 153 21.10 -11.63 39.59
N SER A 154 20.70 -10.48 39.02
CA SER A 154 21.00 -10.23 37.61
C SER A 154 21.46 -8.80 37.35
N SER A 155 22.69 -8.51 37.73
CA SER A 155 23.46 -7.39 37.19
C SER A 155 23.97 -7.76 35.80
N ARG A 156 23.19 -7.46 34.75
CA ARG A 156 23.72 -7.37 33.39
C ARG A 156 23.69 -5.90 32.97
N PRO A 157 24.79 -5.35 32.42
CA PRO A 157 24.88 -3.92 32.15
C PRO A 157 23.80 -3.51 31.16
N LYS A 158 22.93 -2.57 31.56
CA LYS A 158 22.03 -1.85 30.67
C LYS A 158 22.89 -0.98 29.77
N GLU A 159 22.93 -1.28 28.47
CA GLU A 159 23.47 -0.34 27.48
C GLU A 159 22.48 0.82 27.34
N GLU A 160 22.73 1.91 28.06
CA GLU A 160 22.01 3.17 27.91
C GLU A 160 22.36 3.77 26.54
N LYS A 161 21.61 3.39 25.50
CA LYS A 161 21.55 4.15 24.25
C LYS A 161 20.39 5.13 24.35
N GLU A 162 20.73 6.39 24.61
CA GLU A 162 19.92 7.60 24.36
C GLU A 162 18.44 7.50 24.75
N GLY A 163 18.15 7.60 26.06
CA GLY A 163 16.85 8.08 26.57
C GLY A 163 15.63 7.15 26.44
N VAL A 164 15.79 5.93 25.93
CA VAL A 164 14.70 4.94 25.87
C VAL A 164 15.08 3.74 26.76
N ASP A 165 14.33 3.51 27.84
CA ASP A 165 14.49 2.31 28.66
C ASP A 165 13.99 1.11 27.83
N PHE A 166 14.92 0.36 27.24
CA PHE A 166 14.58 -0.85 26.49
C PHE A 166 14.24 -1.98 27.47
N SER A 167 12.96 -2.29 27.63
CA SER A 167 12.54 -3.55 28.24
C SER A 167 12.70 -4.67 27.21
N TYR A 168 13.71 -5.52 27.41
CA TYR A 168 13.92 -6.69 26.58
C TYR A 168 12.84 -7.74 26.90
N GLU A 169 11.84 -7.86 26.04
CA GLU A 169 10.92 -9.00 26.08
C GLU A 169 11.59 -10.23 25.44
N ALA A 170 11.35 -11.41 26.00
CA ALA A 170 11.87 -12.63 25.42
C ALA A 170 11.22 -12.86 24.04
N HIS A 171 12.04 -13.20 23.03
CA HIS A 171 11.53 -13.50 21.69
C HIS A 171 10.56 -14.70 21.74
N ASP A 172 9.33 -14.50 21.24
CA ASP A 172 8.37 -15.59 21.06
C ASP A 172 8.80 -16.48 19.88
N THR A 173 9.30 -17.67 20.21
CA THR A 173 9.74 -18.68 19.24
C THR A 173 8.64 -19.08 18.25
N ARG A 174 7.36 -19.09 18.65
CA ARG A 174 6.26 -19.50 17.77
C ARG A 174 5.97 -18.44 16.71
N LEU A 175 5.99 -17.17 17.13
CA LEU A 175 5.85 -16.05 16.22
C LEU A 175 7.04 -15.97 15.26
N GLN A 176 8.25 -16.23 15.77
CA GLN A 176 9.45 -16.29 14.93
C GLN A 176 9.37 -17.38 13.86
N THR A 177 8.94 -18.61 14.22
CA THR A 177 8.72 -19.68 13.24
C THR A 177 7.72 -19.26 12.18
N LYS A 178 6.58 -18.67 12.59
CA LYS A 178 5.57 -18.19 11.65
C LYS A 178 6.10 -17.10 10.71
N VAL A 179 6.92 -16.19 11.21
CA VAL A 179 7.58 -15.17 10.40
C VAL A 179 8.54 -15.81 9.41
N ALA A 180 9.35 -16.78 9.86
CA ALA A 180 10.25 -17.52 8.98
C ALA A 180 9.50 -18.28 7.86
N ASP A 181 8.39 -18.93 8.20
CA ASP A 181 7.54 -19.65 7.24
C ASP A 181 6.95 -18.69 6.19
N LEU A 182 6.44 -17.52 6.62
CA LEU A 182 5.91 -16.50 5.71
C LEU A 182 6.99 -15.94 4.78
N TYR A 183 8.22 -15.75 5.26
CA TYR A 183 9.33 -15.33 4.42
C TYR A 183 9.71 -16.42 3.40
N ALA A 184 9.75 -17.68 3.82
CA ALA A 184 9.99 -18.80 2.90
C ALA A 184 8.91 -18.91 1.83
N GLU A 185 7.64 -18.73 2.19
CA GLU A 185 6.53 -18.69 1.24
C GLU A 185 6.69 -17.53 0.24
N LEU A 186 7.00 -16.33 0.74
CA LEU A 186 7.22 -15.14 -0.07
C LEU A 186 8.38 -15.32 -1.07
N GLU A 187 9.50 -15.90 -0.62
CA GLU A 187 10.63 -16.24 -1.49
C GLU A 187 10.22 -17.25 -2.57
N SER A 188 9.51 -18.32 -2.18
CA SER A 188 9.03 -19.34 -3.12
C SER A 188 8.12 -18.74 -4.19
N LEU A 189 7.20 -17.85 -3.80
CA LEU A 189 6.24 -17.24 -4.70
C LEU A 189 6.92 -16.23 -5.61
N THR A 190 7.91 -15.51 -5.10
CA THR A 190 8.73 -14.57 -5.88
C THR A 190 9.49 -15.32 -6.98
N VAL A 191 10.07 -16.49 -6.66
CA VAL A 191 10.73 -17.35 -7.65
C VAL A 191 9.72 -17.86 -8.68
N GLN A 192 8.54 -18.33 -8.25
CA GLN A 192 7.49 -18.81 -9.16
C GLN A 192 6.99 -17.72 -10.11
N VAL A 193 6.74 -16.51 -9.61
CA VAL A 193 6.33 -15.37 -10.44
C VAL A 193 7.44 -15.00 -11.43
N GLY A 194 8.71 -15.03 -11.01
CA GLY A 194 9.85 -14.84 -11.89
C GLY A 194 9.91 -15.88 -13.01
N GLN A 195 9.71 -17.16 -12.68
CA GLN A 195 9.63 -18.25 -13.65
C GLN A 195 8.45 -18.09 -14.61
N LEU A 196 7.26 -17.76 -14.10
CA LEU A 196 6.06 -17.55 -14.90
C LEU A 196 6.26 -16.40 -15.89
N ARG A 197 6.84 -15.28 -15.45
CA ARG A 197 7.16 -14.14 -16.34
C ARG A 197 8.14 -14.51 -17.44
N ARG A 198 9.05 -15.47 -17.20
CA ARG A 198 10.03 -15.90 -18.20
C ARG A 198 9.49 -16.97 -19.15
N LEU A 199 8.66 -17.89 -18.65
CA LEU A 199 8.19 -19.05 -19.42
C LEU A 199 6.83 -18.83 -20.08
N ALA A 200 5.90 -18.14 -19.42
CA ALA A 200 4.54 -17.96 -19.93
C ALA A 200 4.47 -17.22 -21.27
N PRO A 201 5.24 -16.14 -21.51
CA PRO A 201 5.21 -15.47 -22.82
C PRO A 201 5.70 -16.39 -23.94
N LYS A 202 6.75 -17.19 -23.68
CA LYS A 202 7.28 -18.14 -24.65
C LYS A 202 6.27 -19.25 -24.96
N GLN A 203 5.71 -19.87 -23.92
CA GLN A 203 4.71 -20.93 -24.07
C GLN A 203 3.46 -20.42 -24.80
N GLY A 204 2.97 -19.22 -24.46
CA GLY A 204 1.84 -18.61 -25.15
C GLY A 204 2.11 -18.33 -26.63
N ALA A 205 3.29 -17.82 -26.96
CA ALA A 205 3.71 -17.59 -28.34
C ALA A 205 3.88 -18.90 -29.13
N GLU A 206 4.41 -19.95 -28.50
CA GLU A 206 4.55 -21.28 -29.13
C GLU A 206 3.19 -21.90 -29.45
N VAL A 207 2.23 -21.86 -28.51
CA VAL A 207 0.87 -22.39 -28.72
C VAL A 207 0.14 -21.62 -29.81
N LEU A 208 0.21 -20.28 -29.79
CA LEU A 208 -0.41 -19.46 -30.83
C LEU A 208 0.27 -19.68 -32.19
N GLY A 209 1.59 -19.80 -32.22
CA GLY A 209 2.35 -20.08 -33.44
C GLY A 209 1.96 -21.42 -34.05
N GLN A 210 1.79 -22.46 -33.23
CA GLN A 210 1.33 -23.77 -33.71
C GLN A 210 -0.06 -23.69 -34.34
N LEU A 211 -1.02 -23.04 -33.67
CA LEU A 211 -2.37 -22.86 -34.21
C LEU A 211 -2.37 -22.02 -35.49
N SER A 212 -1.61 -20.92 -35.52
CA SER A 212 -1.51 -20.06 -36.69
C SER A 212 -0.90 -20.79 -37.89
N ASN A 213 0.12 -21.62 -37.66
CA ASN A 213 0.73 -22.41 -38.72
C ASN A 213 -0.24 -23.47 -39.26
N GLU A 214 -1.06 -24.07 -38.39
CA GLU A 214 -2.07 -25.04 -38.82
C GLU A 214 -3.13 -24.38 -39.72
N ILE A 215 -3.61 -23.20 -39.32
CA ILE A 215 -4.58 -22.44 -40.13
C ILE A 215 -3.95 -22.04 -41.48
N MET A 216 -2.72 -21.52 -41.48
CA MET A 216 -2.02 -21.17 -42.72
C MET A 216 -1.82 -22.39 -43.62
N ARG A 217 -1.53 -23.56 -43.07
CA ARG A 217 -1.39 -24.81 -43.84
C ARG A 217 -2.71 -25.18 -44.51
N GLU A 218 -3.82 -25.12 -43.80
CA GLU A 218 -5.14 -25.39 -44.35
C GLU A 218 -5.53 -24.37 -45.44
N GLU A 219 -5.30 -23.09 -45.20
CA GLU A 219 -5.55 -22.01 -46.16
C GLU A 219 -4.68 -22.12 -47.42
N ASP A 220 -3.39 -22.46 -47.26
CA ASP A 220 -2.47 -22.68 -48.38
C ASP A 220 -2.94 -23.86 -49.25
N GLU A 221 -3.36 -24.97 -48.63
CA GLU A 221 -3.90 -26.13 -49.35
C GLU A 221 -5.21 -25.80 -50.09
N GLU A 222 -6.07 -24.95 -49.52
CA GLU A 222 -7.29 -24.47 -50.17
C GLU A 222 -6.97 -23.54 -51.33
N PHE A 223 -6.04 -22.62 -51.15
CA PHE A 223 -5.59 -21.70 -52.17
C PHE A 223 -4.95 -22.44 -53.35
N GLU A 224 -4.11 -23.43 -53.09
CA GLU A 224 -3.53 -24.28 -54.13
C GLU A 224 -4.60 -25.03 -54.91
N ARG A 225 -5.64 -25.54 -54.24
CA ARG A 225 -6.79 -26.19 -54.88
C ARG A 225 -7.55 -25.21 -55.80
N GLU A 226 -7.82 -23.99 -55.35
CA GLU A 226 -8.54 -23.01 -56.16
C GLU A 226 -7.69 -22.50 -57.34
N ILE A 227 -6.39 -22.29 -57.14
CA ILE A 227 -5.47 -21.93 -58.23
C ILE A 227 -5.36 -23.07 -59.25
N ALA A 228 -5.30 -24.32 -58.81
CA ALA A 228 -5.28 -25.48 -59.71
C ALA A 228 -6.58 -25.56 -60.54
N LYS A 229 -7.72 -25.31 -59.90
CA LYS A 229 -9.03 -25.24 -60.58
C LYS A 229 -9.09 -24.10 -61.60
N LEU A 230 -8.66 -22.90 -61.22
CA LEU A 230 -8.63 -21.75 -62.13
C LEU A 230 -7.69 -21.99 -63.31
N LYS A 231 -6.51 -22.60 -63.07
CA LYS A 231 -5.60 -23.00 -64.15
C LYS A 231 -6.22 -24.02 -65.09
N HIS A 232 -6.96 -25.00 -64.57
CA HIS A 232 -7.70 -25.96 -65.39
C HIS A 232 -8.79 -25.27 -66.23
N GLU A 233 -9.57 -24.37 -65.62
CA GLU A 233 -10.61 -23.61 -66.31
C GLU A 233 -10.04 -22.69 -67.41
N VAL A 234 -8.90 -22.06 -67.15
CA VAL A 234 -8.18 -21.24 -68.15
C VAL A 234 -7.59 -22.11 -69.26
N ALA A 235 -7.13 -23.33 -68.96
CA ALA A 235 -6.64 -24.27 -69.97
C ALA A 235 -7.76 -24.88 -70.83
N GLU A 236 -8.97 -25.07 -70.28
CA GLU A 236 -10.16 -25.47 -71.05
C GLU A 236 -10.74 -24.31 -71.87
N ASN A 237 -10.65 -23.07 -71.40
CA ASN A 237 -10.96 -21.85 -72.18
C ASN A 237 -9.77 -21.42 -73.07
N ASP A 238 -9.38 -22.32 -73.97
CA ASP A 238 -8.30 -22.12 -74.92
C ASP A 238 -8.67 -20.99 -75.94
N GLY A 239 -8.36 -19.74 -75.58
CA GLY A 239 -8.37 -18.58 -76.51
C GLY A 239 -9.18 -17.34 -76.12
N THR A 240 -9.96 -17.34 -75.03
CA THR A 240 -10.79 -16.18 -74.61
C THR A 240 -10.64 -15.81 -73.13
N GLY A 241 -9.64 -16.39 -72.44
CA GLY A 241 -9.43 -16.22 -70.99
C GLY A 241 -8.64 -14.98 -70.54
N ALA A 242 -8.39 -14.00 -71.42
CA ALA A 242 -7.99 -12.68 -70.98
C ALA A 242 -9.29 -11.89 -70.74
N LEU A 243 -9.53 -11.44 -69.50
CA LEU A 243 -10.58 -10.45 -69.21
C LEU A 243 -10.64 -9.45 -70.38
N PRO A 244 -11.79 -9.22 -71.02
CA PRO A 244 -11.87 -8.36 -72.19
C PRO A 244 -11.57 -6.92 -71.76
N LEU A 245 -10.28 -6.60 -71.70
CA LEU A 245 -9.81 -5.23 -71.58
C LEU A 245 -10.30 -4.54 -72.84
N ASN A 246 -10.92 -3.38 -72.67
CA ASN A 246 -11.29 -2.55 -73.79
C ASN A 246 -10.04 -2.39 -74.68
N PRO A 247 -10.16 -2.59 -76.01
CA PRO A 247 -9.03 -2.44 -76.91
C PRO A 247 -8.48 -1.03 -76.71
N LEU A 248 -7.15 -0.95 -76.55
CA LEU A 248 -6.49 0.33 -76.37
C LEU A 248 -6.74 1.16 -77.63
N PRO A 249 -7.15 2.45 -77.52
CA PRO A 249 -7.39 3.28 -78.69
C PRO A 249 -6.18 3.30 -79.62
N ASP A 250 -6.41 3.11 -80.91
CA ASP A 250 -5.38 3.23 -81.93
C ASP A 250 -4.70 4.59 -81.80
N GLY A 251 -3.37 4.61 -81.77
CA GLY A 251 -2.61 5.86 -81.63
C GLY A 251 -2.24 6.24 -80.20
N TRP A 252 -2.79 5.61 -79.16
CA TRP A 252 -2.58 6.05 -77.77
C TRP A 252 -1.11 6.09 -77.35
N PHE A 253 -0.31 5.12 -77.80
CA PHE A 253 1.13 5.10 -77.55
C PHE A 253 1.86 6.23 -78.29
N GLN A 254 1.45 6.53 -79.52
CA GLN A 254 2.00 7.64 -80.31
C GLN A 254 1.63 8.99 -79.67
N ASP A 255 0.38 9.17 -79.24
CA ASP A 255 -0.10 10.39 -78.59
C ASP A 255 0.62 10.65 -77.28
N ARG A 256 0.73 9.60 -76.43
CA ARG A 256 1.47 9.67 -75.18
C ARG A 256 2.93 10.06 -75.43
N ARG A 257 3.57 9.42 -76.42
CA ARG A 257 4.96 9.72 -76.79
C ARG A 257 5.12 11.17 -77.25
N ALA A 258 4.23 11.65 -78.12
CA ALA A 258 4.23 13.02 -78.62
C ALA A 258 4.06 14.04 -77.48
N MET A 259 3.20 13.74 -76.50
CA MET A 259 3.02 14.60 -75.31
C MET A 259 4.27 14.66 -74.44
N TYR A 260 4.93 13.52 -74.19
CA TYR A 260 6.21 13.50 -73.45
C TYR A 260 7.32 14.22 -74.22
N GLU A 261 7.42 14.02 -75.54
CA GLU A 261 8.41 14.71 -76.38
C GLU A 261 8.16 16.22 -76.38
N ARG A 262 6.91 16.68 -76.48
CA ARG A 262 6.58 18.11 -76.36
C ARG A 262 6.99 18.68 -74.99
N GLY A 263 6.58 18.04 -73.90
CA GLY A 263 6.87 18.54 -72.55
C GLY A 263 8.37 18.56 -72.23
N THR A 264 9.11 17.55 -72.67
CA THR A 264 10.58 17.51 -72.50
C THR A 264 11.29 18.57 -73.34
N ASN A 265 10.82 18.84 -74.56
CA ASN A 265 11.35 19.92 -75.40
C ASN A 265 11.07 21.31 -74.80
N GLU A 266 9.86 21.55 -74.28
CA GLU A 266 9.50 22.79 -73.59
C GLU A 266 10.36 23.02 -72.34
N LEU A 267 10.59 21.96 -71.55
CA LEU A 267 11.49 22.03 -70.38
C LEU A 267 12.94 22.30 -70.79
N ALA A 268 13.44 21.68 -71.86
CA ALA A 268 14.79 21.93 -72.38
C ALA A 268 14.96 23.37 -72.89
N ALA A 269 13.93 23.95 -73.50
CA ALA A 269 13.91 25.35 -73.93
C ALA A 269 13.93 26.33 -72.73
N LEU A 270 13.09 26.10 -71.72
CA LEU A 270 13.08 26.88 -70.48
C LEU A 270 14.42 26.81 -69.73
N ALA A 271 15.06 25.64 -69.71
CA ALA A 271 16.36 25.45 -69.08
C ALA A 271 17.53 26.08 -69.87
N GLY A 272 17.31 26.55 -71.10
CA GLY A 272 18.35 27.09 -71.97
C GLY A 272 19.30 26.03 -72.54
N LEU A 273 18.90 24.76 -72.53
CA LEU A 273 19.61 23.63 -73.13
C LEU A 273 19.27 23.47 -74.62
N ALA A 274 18.11 23.98 -75.05
CA ALA A 274 17.77 24.05 -76.47
C ALA A 274 18.43 25.29 -77.09
N GLY A 275 19.44 25.07 -77.95
CA GLY A 275 20.07 26.13 -78.74
C GLY A 275 19.10 26.78 -79.75
N PRO A 276 19.43 27.96 -80.31
CA PRO A 276 18.58 28.63 -81.29
C PRO A 276 18.47 27.74 -82.53
N ARG A 277 17.32 27.08 -82.67
CA ARG A 277 17.02 26.26 -83.84
C ARG A 277 16.54 27.21 -84.94
N GLU A 278 17.39 27.45 -85.94
CA GLU A 278 17.15 28.40 -87.04
C GLU A 278 16.04 27.99 -88.04
N ASP A 279 15.39 26.84 -87.85
CA ASP A 279 14.31 26.39 -88.72
C ASP A 279 12.94 26.80 -88.15
N ALA A 280 12.54 28.02 -88.49
CA ALA A 280 11.25 28.58 -88.14
C ALA A 280 10.10 27.96 -88.97
N SER A 281 9.22 27.21 -88.30
CA SER A 281 7.81 27.14 -88.70
C SER A 281 6.92 27.36 -87.47
N ALA A 282 6.27 28.52 -87.45
CA ALA A 282 5.18 28.96 -86.59
C ALA A 282 4.64 27.95 -85.56
N SER A 283 4.83 28.25 -84.27
CA SER A 283 3.73 28.64 -83.37
C SER A 283 4.06 28.33 -81.90
N THR A 284 3.72 29.31 -81.06
CA THR A 284 3.47 29.20 -79.61
C THR A 284 4.70 29.13 -78.69
N GLY A 285 5.14 30.30 -78.23
CA GLY A 285 5.56 30.45 -76.83
C GLY A 285 7.04 30.29 -76.48
N ASN A 286 7.98 30.56 -77.38
CA ASN A 286 9.41 30.59 -77.02
C ASN A 286 9.75 31.86 -76.23
N GLY A 287 9.41 31.86 -74.94
CA GLY A 287 9.88 32.86 -73.99
C GLY A 287 11.39 32.74 -73.75
N PRO A 288 12.06 33.81 -73.28
CA PRO A 288 13.47 33.75 -72.91
C PRO A 288 13.71 32.66 -71.86
N SER A 289 14.85 31.95 -71.96
CA SER A 289 15.18 30.89 -71.01
C SER A 289 15.31 31.45 -69.59
N LEU A 290 15.22 30.56 -68.59
CA LEU A 290 15.41 30.95 -67.18
C LEU A 290 16.79 31.58 -66.94
N THR A 291 17.82 31.07 -67.59
CA THR A 291 19.17 31.65 -67.49
C THR A 291 19.26 33.04 -68.13
N GLU A 292 18.57 33.23 -69.26
CA GLU A 292 18.53 34.52 -69.93
C GLU A 292 17.72 35.57 -69.14
N THR A 293 16.55 35.20 -68.62
CA THR A 293 15.71 36.08 -67.80
C THR A 293 16.41 36.47 -66.51
N VAL A 294 17.02 35.52 -65.79
CA VAL A 294 17.81 35.81 -64.59
C VAL A 294 18.97 36.75 -64.91
N GLY A 295 19.68 36.54 -66.02
CA GLY A 295 20.75 37.43 -66.46
C GLY A 295 20.25 38.84 -66.83
N ARG A 296 19.10 38.96 -67.49
CA ARG A 296 18.47 40.26 -67.79
C ARG A 296 18.05 40.99 -66.53
N VAL A 297 17.45 40.29 -65.56
CA VAL A 297 17.03 40.86 -64.27
C VAL A 297 18.24 41.33 -63.45
N GLN A 298 19.32 40.55 -63.39
CA GLN A 298 20.55 40.96 -62.71
C GLN A 298 21.16 42.22 -63.34
N ARG A 299 21.26 42.27 -64.67
CA ARG A 299 21.74 43.47 -65.37
C ARG A 299 20.84 44.68 -65.13
N ALA A 300 19.52 44.51 -65.22
CA ALA A 300 18.56 45.57 -64.93
C ALA A 300 18.69 46.06 -63.47
N ARG A 301 18.92 45.16 -62.51
CA ARG A 301 19.18 45.51 -61.11
C ARG A 301 20.48 46.29 -60.95
N THR A 302 21.57 45.87 -61.59
CA THR A 302 22.85 46.61 -61.54
C THR A 302 22.69 48.01 -62.10
N VAL A 303 22.06 48.14 -63.27
CA VAL A 303 21.76 49.45 -63.87
C VAL A 303 20.90 50.29 -62.93
N ALA A 304 19.86 49.72 -62.32
CA ALA A 304 19.01 50.45 -61.37
C ALA A 304 19.79 50.97 -60.15
N MET A 305 20.78 50.21 -59.65
CA MET A 305 21.66 50.66 -58.54
C MET A 305 22.67 51.73 -58.97
N GLU A 306 23.06 51.80 -60.25
CA GLU A 306 23.97 52.85 -60.76
C GLU A 306 23.26 54.20 -60.99
N PHE A 307 21.93 54.21 -61.06
CA PHE A 307 21.12 55.42 -61.24
C PHE A 307 20.63 56.06 -59.92
N GLU A 308 20.95 55.47 -58.76
CA GLU A 308 20.62 55.95 -57.40
C GLU A 308 21.85 56.59 -56.73
#